data_AF-A0A6B8VUC0-F1
#
_entry.id   AF-A0A6B8VUC0-F1
#
_cell.length_a   1.000
_cell.length_b   1.000
_cell.length_c   1.000
_cell.angle_alpha   90.00
_cell.angle_beta   90.00
_cell.angle_gamma   90.00
#
_symmetry.space_group_name_H-M   'P 1'
#
loop_
_entity.id
_entity.type
_entity.pdbx_description
1 polymer ?
#
loop_
_entity_poly.entity_id
_entity_poly.type
_entity_poly.pdbx_seq_one_letter_code
_entity_poly.pdbx_strand_id
1 'polypeptide(L)'
;MAIPRRVGSAAGILAVSLLLYSAVGAIWGMLRPAYTGTLVDGGQVNIPATTDSIAFHSFASFVIATGLLAVIVSLSMYVTSPSTRGPGMLWWLIAVAALSAFSFLEVGTVVSGLLHSTGDVEQLAEGDRVSIVPGLAPGVGWLAAPFMAALSYWCSALVTPDTEPDPVPIK
;
A
#
# COMPACT_ATOMS: atom_id res chain seq x y z
N MET A 1 18.90 3.07 28.92
CA MET A 1 18.13 4.21 28.36
C MET A 1 16.74 3.68 28.02
N ALA A 2 15.71 4.04 28.79
CA ALA A 2 14.35 3.53 28.57
C ALA A 2 13.67 4.37 27.48
N ILE A 3 13.22 3.72 26.40
CA ILE A 3 12.49 4.41 25.33
C ILE A 3 11.08 4.76 25.86
N PRO A 4 10.61 6.01 25.71
CA PRO A 4 9.25 6.36 26.11
C PRO A 4 8.24 5.47 25.39
N ARG A 5 7.26 4.90 26.12
CA ARG A 5 6.28 3.95 25.56
C ARG A 5 5.58 4.48 24.29
N ARG A 6 5.29 5.78 24.23
CA ARG A 6 4.71 6.44 23.04
C ARG A 6 5.62 6.36 21.80
N VAL A 7 6.92 6.60 21.98
CA VAL A 7 7.90 6.53 20.89
C VAL A 7 8.07 5.08 20.44
N GLY A 8 8.11 4.14 21.38
CA GLY A 8 8.15 2.70 21.08
C GLY A 8 6.92 2.23 20.28
N SER A 9 5.72 2.64 20.68
CA SER A 9 4.48 2.33 19.96
C SER A 9 4.44 2.95 18.55
N ALA A 10 4.88 4.20 18.40
CA ALA A 10 4.92 4.88 17.11
C ALA A 10 5.92 4.25 16.12
N ALA A 11 7.10 3.87 16.60
CA ALA A 11 8.08 3.15 15.79
C ALA A 11 7.62 1.71 15.48
N GLY A 12 6.98 1.05 16.45
CA GLY A 12 6.44 -0.30 16.29
C GLY A 12 5.36 -0.37 15.21
N ILE A 13 4.41 0.57 15.21
CA ILE A 13 3.36 0.59 14.18
C ILE A 13 3.93 0.86 12.79
N LEU A 14 4.95 1.72 12.67
CA LEU A 14 5.64 1.94 11.40
C LEU A 14 6.30 0.64 10.90
N ALA A 15 7.09 -0.02 11.76
CA ALA A 15 7.80 -1.25 11.40
C ALA A 15 6.83 -2.37 10.99
N VAL A 16 5.77 -2.60 11.76
CA VAL A 16 4.75 -3.61 11.45
C VAL A 16 4.01 -3.27 10.16
N SER A 17 3.65 -1.99 9.94
CA SER A 17 2.97 -1.57 8.72
C SER A 17 3.84 -1.77 7.49
N LEU A 18 5.11 -1.38 7.55
CA LEU A 18 6.06 -1.59 6.45
C LEU A 18 6.19 -3.06 6.09
N LEU A 19 6.34 -3.95 7.09
CA LEU A 19 6.42 -5.39 6.86
C LEU A 19 5.14 -5.95 6.24
N LEU A 20 3.98 -5.56 6.78
CA LEU A 20 2.67 -6.00 6.28
C LEU A 20 2.45 -5.56 4.84
N TYR A 21 2.67 -4.28 4.54
CA TYR A 21 2.52 -3.73 3.19
C TYR A 21 3.53 -4.34 2.22
N SER A 22 4.75 -4.60 2.65
CA SER A 22 5.75 -5.26 1.80
C SER A 22 5.35 -6.69 1.48
N ALA A 23 4.87 -7.45 2.47
CA ALA A 23 4.42 -8.84 2.26
C ALA A 23 3.21 -8.91 1.32
N VAL A 24 2.20 -8.06 1.53
CA VAL A 24 1.02 -8.01 0.65
C VAL A 24 1.39 -7.43 -0.72
N GLY A 25 2.31 -6.47 -0.77
CA GLY A 25 2.85 -5.90 -2.01
C GLY A 25 3.59 -6.94 -2.84
N ALA A 26 4.38 -7.81 -2.21
CA ALA A 26 5.00 -8.96 -2.86
C ALA A 26 3.95 -9.87 -3.50
N ILE A 27 2.96 -10.31 -2.71
CA ILE A 27 1.86 -11.16 -3.20
C ILE A 27 1.11 -10.50 -4.36
N TRP A 28 0.83 -9.19 -4.24
CA TRP A 28 0.19 -8.42 -5.29
C TRP A 28 1.05 -8.31 -6.56
N GLY A 29 2.36 -8.15 -6.42
CA GLY A 29 3.32 -8.19 -7.53
C GLY A 29 3.32 -9.54 -8.26
N MET A 30 3.17 -10.65 -7.53
CA MET A 30 3.05 -11.99 -8.12
C MET A 30 1.76 -12.19 -8.92
N LEU A 31 0.67 -11.56 -8.46
CA LEU A 31 -0.66 -11.69 -9.07
C LEU A 31 -0.87 -10.70 -10.24
N ARG A 32 0.05 -9.76 -10.46
CA ARG A 32 -0.14 -8.70 -11.47
C ARG A 32 -0.08 -9.32 -12.88
N PRO A 33 -1.14 -9.22 -13.71
CA PRO A 33 -1.12 -9.71 -15.08
C PRO A 33 -0.11 -8.91 -15.90
N ALA A 34 0.87 -9.58 -16.49
CA ALA A 34 1.86 -8.93 -17.34
C ALA A 34 1.38 -8.85 -18.79
N TYR A 35 1.70 -7.76 -19.48
CA TYR A 35 1.42 -7.63 -20.91
C TYR A 35 2.18 -8.72 -21.65
N THR A 36 1.51 -9.45 -22.55
CA THR A 36 2.20 -10.34 -23.49
C THR A 36 2.15 -9.66 -24.85
N GLY A 37 3.25 -9.01 -25.23
CA GLY A 37 3.44 -8.48 -26.58
C GLY A 37 4.27 -9.46 -27.41
N THR A 38 4.00 -9.55 -28.70
CA THR A 38 4.90 -10.21 -29.67
C THR A 38 5.79 -9.15 -30.29
N LEU A 39 7.11 -9.38 -30.33
CA LEU A 39 8.00 -8.53 -31.12
C LEU A 39 7.58 -8.61 -32.59
N VAL A 40 7.33 -7.46 -33.21
CA VAL A 40 7.10 -7.34 -34.65
C VAL A 40 8.33 -6.73 -35.31
N ASP A 41 8.55 -7.15 -36.55
CA ASP A 41 9.66 -6.76 -37.41
C ASP A 41 9.86 -5.23 -37.45
N GLY A 42 11.11 -4.77 -37.28
CA GLY A 42 11.46 -3.34 -37.15
C GLY A 42 11.58 -2.80 -35.71
N GLY A 43 11.61 -3.67 -34.69
CA GLY A 43 11.86 -3.28 -33.28
C GLY A 43 10.65 -2.67 -32.57
N GLN A 44 9.44 -2.85 -33.12
CA GLN A 44 8.20 -2.39 -32.51
C GLN A 44 7.46 -3.56 -31.83
N VAL A 45 7.02 -3.34 -30.59
CA VAL A 45 6.20 -4.32 -29.86
C VAL A 45 4.73 -4.01 -30.12
N ASN A 46 4.00 -4.95 -30.76
CA ASN A 46 2.58 -4.78 -31.01
C ASN A 46 1.79 -5.16 -29.77
N ILE A 47 1.19 -4.16 -29.10
CA ILE A 47 0.37 -4.31 -27.91
C ILE A 47 -1.10 -4.27 -28.36
N PRO A 48 -1.86 -5.38 -28.28
CA PRO A 48 -3.25 -5.40 -28.73
C PRO A 48 -4.12 -4.41 -27.94
N ALA A 49 -5.05 -3.75 -28.62
CA ALA A 49 -5.89 -2.65 -28.12
C ALA A 49 -6.81 -3.00 -26.92
N THR A 50 -6.90 -4.27 -26.52
CA THR A 50 -7.58 -4.74 -25.28
C THR A 50 -6.81 -4.43 -23.99
N THR A 51 -5.68 -3.74 -24.08
CA THR A 51 -4.73 -3.39 -23.02
C THR A 51 -5.21 -2.32 -22.03
N ASP A 52 -6.23 -1.51 -22.40
CA ASP A 52 -6.76 -0.42 -21.57
C ASP A 52 -7.28 -0.89 -20.19
N SER A 53 -7.81 -2.12 -20.09
CA SER A 53 -8.35 -2.62 -18.82
C SER A 53 -7.26 -3.00 -17.81
N ILE A 54 -6.05 -3.35 -18.26
CA ILE A 54 -5.00 -3.89 -17.40
C ILE A 54 -4.34 -2.78 -16.57
N ALA A 55 -4.14 -1.59 -17.16
CA ALA A 55 -3.63 -0.43 -16.44
C ALA A 55 -4.61 0.04 -15.36
N PHE A 56 -5.91 0.09 -15.70
CA PHE A 56 -6.96 0.40 -14.74
C PHE A 56 -7.08 -0.67 -13.64
N HIS A 57 -6.99 -1.95 -13.99
CA HIS A 57 -7.03 -3.05 -13.01
C HIS A 57 -5.84 -3.00 -12.03
N SER A 58 -4.64 -2.70 -12.54
CA SER A 58 -3.44 -2.52 -11.70
C SER A 58 -3.57 -1.31 -10.77
N PHE A 59 -4.12 -0.20 -11.27
CA PHE A 59 -4.42 0.97 -10.46
C PHE A 59 -5.48 0.68 -9.39
N ALA A 60 -6.61 0.08 -9.77
CA ALA A 60 -7.72 -0.23 -8.88
C ALA A 60 -7.30 -1.22 -7.78
N SER A 61 -6.58 -2.29 -8.13
CA SER A 61 -6.08 -3.26 -7.16
C SER A 61 -5.06 -2.64 -6.19
N PHE A 62 -4.19 -1.73 -6.65
CA PHE A 62 -3.29 -0.97 -5.78
C PHE A 62 -4.08 -0.10 -4.78
N VAL A 63 -5.04 0.69 -5.26
CA VAL A 63 -5.86 1.60 -4.43
C VAL A 63 -6.67 0.80 -3.40
N ILE A 64 -7.32 -0.29 -3.81
CA ILE A 64 -8.12 -1.13 -2.94
C ILE A 64 -7.23 -1.81 -1.89
N ALA A 65 -6.13 -2.44 -2.30
CA ALA A 65 -5.26 -3.17 -1.37
C ALA A 65 -4.64 -2.23 -0.32
N THR A 66 -4.03 -1.13 -0.76
CA THR A 66 -3.36 -0.17 0.14
C THR A 66 -4.36 0.59 1.01
N GLY A 67 -5.55 0.90 0.49
CA GLY A 67 -6.65 1.50 1.26
C GLY A 67 -7.19 0.58 2.34
N LEU A 68 -7.43 -0.70 2.03
CA LEU A 68 -7.91 -1.69 3.01
C LEU A 68 -6.88 -1.95 4.11
N LEU A 69 -5.60 -2.09 3.77
CA LEU A 69 -4.53 -2.22 4.76
C LEU A 69 -4.45 -1.00 5.68
N ALA A 70 -4.67 0.20 5.14
CA ALA A 70 -4.65 1.43 5.93
C ALA A 70 -5.78 1.47 6.95
N VAL A 71 -6.98 1.01 6.57
CA VAL A 71 -8.11 0.85 7.50
C VAL A 71 -7.76 -0.14 8.61
N ILE A 72 -7.22 -1.31 8.26
CA ILE A 72 -6.88 -2.35 9.24
C ILE A 72 -5.85 -1.83 10.25
N VAL A 73 -4.77 -1.21 9.77
CA VAL A 73 -3.69 -0.66 10.61
C VAL A 73 -4.22 0.46 11.51
N SER A 74 -4.96 1.41 10.95
CA SER A 74 -5.50 2.56 11.68
C SER A 74 -6.48 2.12 12.78
N LEU A 75 -7.42 1.23 12.44
CA LEU A 75 -8.39 0.70 13.38
C LEU A 75 -7.72 -0.13 14.49
N SER A 76 -6.76 -0.99 14.12
CA SER A 76 -6.00 -1.79 15.07
C SER A 76 -5.26 -0.90 16.06
N MET A 77 -4.61 0.17 15.59
CA MET A 77 -3.91 1.10 16.47
C MET A 77 -4.88 1.88 17.38
N TYR A 78 -6.02 2.29 16.84
CA TYR A 78 -7.05 3.02 17.60
C TYR A 78 -7.64 2.17 18.73
N VAL A 79 -7.86 0.87 18.50
CA VAL A 79 -8.40 -0.08 19.49
C VAL A 79 -7.35 -0.50 20.50
N THR A 80 -6.13 -0.84 20.06
CA THR A 80 -5.09 -1.40 20.93
C THR A 80 -4.36 -0.36 21.77
N SER A 81 -4.37 0.92 21.36
CA SER A 81 -3.66 1.98 22.07
C SER A 81 -4.53 3.21 22.36
N PRO A 82 -5.49 3.12 23.29
CA PRO A 82 -6.30 4.27 23.73
C PRO A 82 -5.45 5.43 24.27
N SER A 83 -4.34 5.12 24.95
CA SER A 83 -3.44 6.10 25.57
C SER A 83 -2.69 7.01 24.59
N THR A 84 -2.69 6.66 23.30
CA THR A 84 -2.05 7.44 22.23
C THR A 84 -3.05 8.12 21.31
N ARG A 85 -4.37 8.04 21.60
CA ARG A 85 -5.39 8.71 20.79
C ARG A 85 -5.17 10.23 20.83
N GLY A 86 -5.22 10.84 19.65
CA GLY A 86 -5.20 12.29 19.49
C GLY A 86 -4.83 12.70 18.07
N PRO A 87 -4.88 14.02 17.77
CA PRO A 87 -4.58 14.55 16.44
C PRO A 87 -3.16 14.21 15.97
N GLY A 88 -2.19 14.12 16.89
CA GLY A 88 -0.82 13.74 16.55
C GLY A 88 -0.70 12.31 16.02
N MET A 89 -1.47 11.37 16.57
CA MET A 89 -1.47 9.98 16.11
C MET A 89 -2.19 9.82 14.78
N LEU A 90 -3.24 10.61 14.52
CA LEU A 90 -3.87 10.70 13.20
C LEU A 90 -2.84 11.07 12.12
N TRP A 91 -2.11 12.18 12.32
CA TRP A 91 -1.07 12.60 11.37
C TRP A 91 0.06 11.58 11.23
N TRP A 92 0.42 10.90 12.32
CA TRP A 92 1.40 9.82 12.27
C TRP A 92 0.91 8.65 11.42
N LEU A 93 -0.33 8.19 11.61
CA LEU A 93 -0.91 7.09 10.83
C LEU A 93 -1.03 7.44 9.34
N ILE A 94 -1.35 8.70 9.00
CA ILE A 94 -1.33 9.21 7.63
C ILE A 94 0.07 9.06 7.03
N ALA A 95 1.12 9.48 7.75
CA ALA A 95 2.51 9.36 7.30
C ALA A 95 2.96 7.88 7.17
N VAL A 96 2.60 7.04 8.15
CA VAL A 96 2.89 5.60 8.13
C VAL A 96 2.21 4.94 6.93
N ALA A 97 0.95 5.27 6.65
CA ALA A 97 0.22 4.73 5.51
C ALA A 97 0.84 5.16 4.17
N ALA A 98 1.29 6.41 4.05
CA ALA A 98 1.99 6.90 2.86
C ALA A 98 3.30 6.13 2.61
N LEU A 99 4.15 6.01 3.65
CA LEU A 99 5.42 5.29 3.56
C LEU A 99 5.22 3.78 3.31
N SER A 100 4.19 3.19 3.92
CA SER A 100 3.89 1.76 3.72
C SER A 100 3.34 1.50 2.33
N ALA A 101 2.49 2.37 1.78
CA ALA A 101 2.05 2.30 0.39
C ALA A 101 3.23 2.40 -0.60
N PHE A 102 4.26 3.19 -0.27
CA PHE A 102 5.49 3.25 -1.05
C PHE A 102 6.23 1.92 -1.02
N SER A 103 6.42 1.35 0.16
CA SER A 103 7.03 0.02 0.33
C SER A 103 6.27 -1.08 -0.42
N PHE A 104 4.93 -1.04 -0.39
CA PHE A 104 4.09 -1.97 -1.15
C PHE A 104 4.35 -1.90 -2.65
N LEU A 105 4.44 -0.68 -3.20
CA LEU A 105 4.67 -0.49 -4.63
C LEU A 105 6.05 -1.00 -5.03
N GLU A 106 7.11 -0.59 -4.33
CA GLU A 106 8.49 -0.97 -4.65
C GLU A 106 8.73 -2.48 -4.50
N VAL A 107 8.20 -3.10 -3.45
CA VAL A 107 8.34 -4.55 -3.28
C VAL A 107 7.52 -5.29 -4.35
N GLY A 108 6.31 -4.81 -4.65
CA GLY A 108 5.48 -5.39 -5.71
C GLY A 108 6.09 -5.27 -7.09
N THR A 109 6.74 -4.15 -7.43
CA THR A 109 7.43 -3.97 -8.72
C THR A 109 8.65 -4.87 -8.82
N VAL A 110 9.47 -4.98 -7.76
CA VAL A 110 10.63 -5.90 -7.73
C VAL A 110 10.17 -7.35 -7.92
N VAL A 111 9.16 -7.80 -7.19
CA VAL A 111 8.66 -9.18 -7.30
C VAL A 111 8.05 -9.45 -8.66
N SER A 112 7.29 -8.50 -9.21
CA SER A 112 6.70 -8.62 -10.55
C SER A 112 7.79 -8.71 -11.63
N GLY A 113 8.86 -7.92 -11.51
CA GLY A 113 10.00 -7.93 -12.42
C GLY A 113 10.84 -9.20 -12.34
N LEU A 114 11.00 -9.78 -11.15
CA LEU A 114 11.68 -11.08 -10.98
C LEU A 114 10.89 -12.24 -11.61
N LEU A 115 9.56 -12.21 -11.53
CA LEU A 115 8.71 -13.26 -12.08
C LEU A 115 8.52 -13.17 -13.60
N HIS A 116 8.49 -11.95 -14.14
CA HIS A 116 8.32 -11.69 -15.57
C HIS A 116 9.62 -11.24 -16.23
N SER A 117 10.77 -11.62 -15.66
CA SER A 117 12.09 -11.32 -16.22
C SER A 117 12.08 -11.71 -17.69
N THR A 118 12.07 -10.70 -18.54
CA THR A 118 12.29 -10.86 -19.97
C THR A 118 13.62 -11.60 -20.09
N GLY A 119 13.59 -12.81 -20.65
CA GLY A 119 14.83 -13.53 -20.98
C GLY A 119 15.74 -12.60 -21.79
N ASP A 120 17.05 -12.77 -21.62
CA ASP A 120 18.13 -11.95 -22.16
C ASP A 120 17.74 -11.22 -23.46
N VAL A 121 17.70 -9.89 -23.43
CA VAL A 121 17.24 -9.07 -24.57
C VAL A 121 18.15 -9.29 -25.79
N GLU A 122 19.37 -9.75 -25.57
CA GLU A 122 20.34 -10.12 -26.61
C GLU A 122 20.12 -11.50 -27.26
N GLN A 123 19.21 -12.34 -26.73
CA GLN A 123 18.88 -13.67 -27.30
C GLN A 123 17.49 -13.74 -27.94
N LEU A 124 16.71 -12.67 -27.92
CA LEU A 124 15.35 -12.63 -28.49
C LEU A 124 15.42 -12.67 -30.03
N ALA A 125 14.81 -13.69 -30.62
CA ALA A 125 14.58 -13.76 -32.08
C ALA A 125 13.23 -13.11 -32.44
N GLU A 126 13.08 -12.65 -33.69
CA GLU A 126 11.78 -12.19 -34.20
C GLU A 126 10.68 -13.25 -33.95
N GLY A 127 9.61 -12.84 -33.27
CA GLY A 127 8.54 -13.74 -32.82
C GLY A 127 8.52 -14.04 -31.32
N ASP A 128 9.53 -13.63 -30.55
CA ASP A 128 9.54 -13.86 -29.11
C ASP A 128 8.57 -12.95 -28.33
N ARG A 129 8.02 -13.54 -27.27
CA ARG A 129 7.06 -12.90 -26.37
C ARG A 129 7.82 -12.06 -25.33
N VAL A 130 7.72 -10.74 -25.43
CA VAL A 130 8.32 -9.82 -24.47
C VAL A 130 7.23 -9.33 -23.52
N SER A 131 7.45 -9.61 -22.23
CA SER A 131 6.57 -9.17 -21.17
C SER A 131 7.15 -7.94 -20.48
N ILE A 132 6.63 -6.77 -20.84
CA ILE A 132 6.99 -5.50 -20.20
C ILE A 132 5.91 -5.20 -19.18
N VAL A 133 6.29 -5.07 -17.92
CA VAL A 133 5.41 -4.53 -16.87
C VAL A 133 5.58 -3.02 -16.92
N PRO A 134 4.64 -2.24 -17.47
CA PRO A 134 4.76 -0.79 -17.48
C PRO A 134 4.78 -0.27 -16.04
N GLY A 135 5.65 0.70 -15.79
CA GLY A 135 5.71 1.40 -14.52
C GLY A 135 4.33 1.94 -14.16
N LEU A 136 3.78 1.51 -13.03
CA LEU A 136 2.53 2.07 -12.52
C LEU A 136 2.86 3.46 -12.00
N ALA A 137 2.39 4.51 -12.67
CA ALA A 137 2.40 5.87 -12.16
C ALA A 137 1.12 6.08 -11.34
N PRO A 138 1.13 5.96 -10.01
CA PRO A 138 -0.11 5.88 -9.24
C PRO A 138 -0.86 7.21 -9.17
N GLY A 139 -0.21 8.34 -9.47
CA GLY A 139 -0.82 9.66 -9.49
C GLY A 139 -1.58 9.96 -8.19
N VAL A 140 -2.89 10.18 -8.30
CA VAL A 140 -3.78 10.43 -7.14
C VAL A 140 -3.95 9.20 -6.23
N GLY A 141 -3.70 7.98 -6.74
CA GLY A 141 -3.80 6.74 -5.98
C GLY A 141 -2.88 6.68 -4.75
N TRP A 142 -1.79 7.45 -4.73
CA TRP A 142 -0.94 7.62 -3.54
C TRP A 142 -1.70 8.14 -2.32
N LEU A 143 -2.76 8.91 -2.53
CA LEU A 143 -3.56 9.49 -1.46
C LEU A 143 -4.60 8.52 -0.89
N ALA A 144 -4.86 7.38 -1.55
CA ALA A 144 -5.87 6.43 -1.11
C ALA A 144 -5.57 5.87 0.29
N ALA A 145 -4.36 5.35 0.52
CA ALA A 145 -4.00 4.80 1.83
C ALA A 145 -3.98 5.88 2.95
N PRO A 146 -3.34 7.05 2.78
CA PRO A 146 -3.43 8.15 3.74
C PRO A 146 -4.87 8.60 4.04
N PHE A 147 -5.71 8.73 3.00
CA PHE A 147 -7.10 9.14 3.15
C PHE A 147 -7.92 8.09 3.91
N MET A 148 -7.77 6.81 3.57
CA MET A 148 -8.48 5.72 4.25
C MET A 148 -8.02 5.56 5.72
N ALA A 149 -6.73 5.78 6.01
CA ALA A 149 -6.22 5.83 7.38
C ALA A 149 -6.89 6.97 8.17
N ALA A 150 -6.97 8.16 7.57
CA ALA A 150 -7.57 9.32 8.21
C ALA A 150 -9.08 9.13 8.44
N LEU A 151 -9.80 8.67 7.42
CA LEU A 151 -11.25 8.40 7.51
C LEU A 151 -11.58 7.37 8.59
N SER A 152 -10.91 6.22 8.58
CA SER A 152 -11.15 5.16 9.58
C SER A 152 -10.86 5.62 11.00
N TYR A 153 -9.80 6.42 11.18
CA TYR A 153 -9.48 7.02 12.47
C TYR A 153 -10.57 8.00 12.94
N TRP A 154 -11.03 8.89 12.06
CA TRP A 154 -12.09 9.85 12.36
C TRP A 154 -13.42 9.18 12.67
N CYS A 155 -13.83 8.19 11.88
CA CYS A 155 -15.03 7.40 12.18
C CYS A 155 -14.92 6.74 13.56
N SER A 156 -13.76 6.21 13.91
CA SER A 156 -13.53 5.58 15.23
C SER A 156 -13.59 6.61 16.36
N ALA A 157 -13.06 7.82 16.14
CA ALA A 157 -13.13 8.93 17.09
C ALA A 157 -14.58 9.36 17.36
N LEU A 158 -15.42 9.45 16.31
CA LEU A 158 -16.83 9.84 16.44
C LEU A 158 -17.71 8.77 17.12
N VAL A 159 -17.39 7.49 16.94
CA VAL A 159 -18.15 6.38 17.52
C VAL A 159 -17.75 6.08 18.97
N THR A 160 -16.58 6.54 19.41
CA THR A 160 -16.13 6.31 20.79
C THR A 160 -16.90 7.24 21.74
N PRO A 161 -17.68 6.70 22.70
CA PRO A 161 -18.41 7.52 23.66
C PRO A 161 -17.45 8.25 24.60
N ASP A 162 -17.82 9.47 24.98
CA ASP A 162 -17.13 10.22 26.04
C ASP A 162 -17.28 9.46 27.36
N THR A 163 -16.16 9.12 28.00
CA THR A 163 -16.19 8.58 29.36
C THR A 163 -16.56 9.70 30.31
N GLU A 164 -17.74 9.60 30.92
CA GLU A 164 -18.21 10.53 31.96
C GLU A 164 -17.18 10.55 33.11
N PRO A 165 -16.71 11.74 33.55
CA PRO A 165 -15.72 11.81 34.61
C PRO A 165 -16.27 11.23 35.91
N ASP A 166 -15.45 10.43 36.60
CA ASP A 166 -15.81 9.83 37.89
C ASP A 166 -16.39 10.91 38.84
N PRO A 167 -17.52 10.63 39.51
CA PRO A 167 -18.13 11.59 40.41
C PRO A 167 -17.11 12.01 41.48
N VAL A 168 -16.87 13.32 41.55
CA VAL A 168 -15.92 13.91 42.49
C VAL A 168 -16.38 13.53 43.91
N PRO A 169 -15.52 12.92 44.76
CA PRO A 169 -15.92 12.55 46.11
C PRO A 169 -16.29 13.82 46.87
N ILE A 170 -17.56 13.91 47.25
CA ILE A 170 -18.09 14.98 48.10
C ILE A 170 -17.44 14.78 49.48
N LYS A 171 -16.59 15.73 49.89
CA LYS A 171 -16.02 15.79 51.24
C LYS A 171 -17.00 16.37 52.23
#